data_AF-A0A2U2P8T9-F1
#
_entry.id   AF-A0A2U2P8T9-F1
#
_cell.length_a   1.000
_cell.length_b   1.000
_cell.length_c   1.000
_cell.angle_alpha   90.00
_cell.angle_beta   90.00
_cell.angle_gamma   90.00
#
_symmetry.space_group_name_H-M   'P 1'
#
loop_
_entity.id
_entity.type
_entity.pdbx_description
1 polymer ?
#
loop_
_entity_poly.entity_id
_entity_poly.type
_entity_poly.pdbx_seq_one_letter_code
_entity_poly.pdbx_strand_id
1 'polypeptide(L)'
;YARNGSQMIHSLLTATRTAVLNNPAHMLWSVNYYDDEGRVTKNISQHYKGGTLSDGNYDETDNTYSFTDELLTSTRHHKVNSTEQV
;
A
#
# COMPACT_ATOMS: atom_id res chain seq x y z
N TYR A 1 -0.90 8.64 29.71
CA TYR A 1 -0.85 9.40 28.46
C TYR A 1 -1.82 8.78 27.47
N ALA A 2 -3.03 9.35 27.33
CA ALA A 2 -3.98 8.92 26.30
C ALA A 2 -3.70 9.72 25.03
N ARG A 3 -3.39 9.03 23.92
CA ARG A 3 -3.16 9.66 22.62
C ARG A 3 -4.52 10.03 22.01
N ASN A 4 -4.83 11.33 21.95
CA ASN A 4 -5.91 11.86 21.14
C ASN A 4 -5.48 11.90 19.67
N GLY A 5 -5.54 10.74 19.00
CA GLY A 5 -5.56 10.61 17.54
C GLY A 5 -6.81 9.83 17.14
N SER A 6 -7.34 10.02 15.92
CA SER A 6 -8.60 9.41 15.46
C SER A 6 -8.72 7.94 15.86
N GLN A 7 -9.75 7.58 16.63
CA GLN A 7 -10.00 6.21 17.08
C GLN A 7 -10.43 5.29 15.92
N MET A 8 -10.78 5.85 14.76
CA MET A 8 -11.30 5.12 13.58
C MET A 8 -10.25 4.23 12.91
N ILE A 9 -8.97 4.61 13.00
CA ILE A 9 -7.85 3.92 12.33
C ILE A 9 -7.07 2.98 13.27
N HIS A 10 -7.39 2.93 14.56
CA HIS A 10 -6.69 2.15 15.60
C HIS A 10 -7.07 0.66 15.58
N SER A 11 -6.88 0.00 14.44
CA SER A 11 -6.96 -1.46 14.25
C SER A 11 -6.78 -1.86 12.79
N LEU A 12 -6.72 -0.88 11.89
CA LEU A 12 -6.61 -1.15 10.46
C LEU A 12 -5.20 -1.61 10.10
N LEU A 13 -5.12 -2.57 9.20
CA LEU A 13 -3.87 -3.20 8.79
C LEU A 13 -2.98 -2.18 8.04
N THR A 14 -1.98 -1.64 8.74
CA THR A 14 -1.08 -0.64 8.15
C THR A 14 -0.09 -1.24 7.18
N ALA A 15 0.53 -2.37 7.52
CA ALA A 15 1.53 -2.99 6.66
C ALA A 15 1.63 -4.50 6.87
N THR A 16 1.98 -5.20 5.80
CA THR A 16 2.37 -6.62 5.81
C THR A 16 3.71 -6.81 5.13
N ARG A 17 4.34 -7.94 5.45
CA ARG A 17 5.52 -8.44 4.75
C ARG A 17 5.26 -9.84 4.25
N THR A 18 5.56 -10.07 2.98
CA THR A 18 5.43 -11.38 2.34
C THR A 18 6.81 -11.87 1.92
N ALA A 19 7.19 -13.05 2.44
CA ALA A 19 8.44 -13.69 2.08
C ALA A 19 8.36 -14.28 0.66
N VAL A 20 9.44 -14.11 -0.12
CA VAL A 20 9.56 -14.72 -1.44
C VAL A 20 9.87 -16.21 -1.29
N LEU A 21 9.15 -17.05 -2.03
CA LEU A 21 9.38 -18.49 -2.04
C LEU A 21 10.82 -18.80 -2.46
N ASN A 22 11.46 -19.75 -1.77
CA ASN A 22 12.87 -20.14 -1.95
C ASN A 22 13.90 -19.04 -1.64
N ASN A 23 13.48 -17.84 -1.23
CA ASN A 23 14.36 -16.81 -0.68
C ASN A 23 13.65 -16.01 0.42
N PRO A 24 13.37 -16.62 1.58
CA PRO A 24 12.53 -16.01 2.61
C PRO A 24 13.17 -14.80 3.31
N ALA A 25 14.47 -14.56 3.10
CA ALA A 25 15.14 -13.33 3.51
C ALA A 25 14.66 -12.12 2.69
N HIS A 26 14.18 -12.34 1.46
CA HIS A 26 13.56 -11.31 0.66
C HIS A 26 12.09 -11.17 1.05
N MET A 27 11.78 -10.10 1.77
CA MET A 27 10.43 -9.77 2.22
C MET A 27 9.92 -8.53 1.49
N LEU A 28 8.83 -8.68 0.76
CA LEU A 28 8.15 -7.59 0.06
C LEU A 28 7.15 -6.91 0.99
N TRP A 29 7.14 -5.58 0.98
CA TRP A 29 6.17 -4.79 1.73
C TRP A 29 4.84 -4.63 0.98
N SER A 30 3.74 -4.65 1.73
CA SER A 30 2.48 -4.02 1.33
C SER A 30 2.05 -3.05 2.43
N VAL A 31 1.69 -1.82 2.08
CA VAL A 31 1.40 -0.73 3.02
C VAL A 31 0.09 -0.05 2.62
N ASN A 32 -0.83 0.10 3.57
CA ASN A 32 -2.10 0.79 3.39
C ASN A 32 -2.08 2.14 4.11
N TYR A 33 -2.60 3.16 3.42
CA TYR A 33 -2.91 4.46 3.96
C TYR A 33 -4.42 4.64 3.95
N TYR A 34 -4.91 5.25 5.02
CA TYR A 34 -6.34 5.41 5.26
C TYR A 34 -6.70 6.89 5.41
N ASP A 35 -7.91 7.26 5.01
CA ASP A 35 -8.51 8.52 5.42
C ASP A 35 -9.06 8.45 6.85
N ASP A 36 -9.62 9.56 7.33
CA ASP A 36 -10.21 9.66 8.68
C ASP A 36 -11.44 8.76 8.86
N GLU A 37 -12.05 8.32 7.75
CA GLU A 37 -13.19 7.40 7.71
C GLU A 37 -12.76 5.93 7.66
N GLY A 38 -11.45 5.66 7.59
CA GLY A 38 -10.89 4.30 7.61
C GLY A 38 -10.90 3.61 6.26
N ARG A 39 -11.12 4.33 5.16
CA ARG A 39 -11.09 3.80 3.79
C ARG A 39 -9.68 3.88 3.22
N VAL A 40 -9.27 2.89 2.43
CA VAL A 40 -7.91 2.84 1.86
C VAL A 40 -7.79 3.86 0.73
N THR A 41 -7.10 4.97 0.98
CA THR A 41 -6.85 6.02 -0.02
C THR A 41 -5.64 5.72 -0.88
N LYS A 42 -4.64 5.01 -0.32
CA LYS A 42 -3.45 4.59 -1.05
C LYS A 42 -2.98 3.21 -0.57
N ASN A 43 -2.60 2.33 -1.49
CA ASN A 43 -1.84 1.12 -1.17
C ASN A 43 -0.54 1.11 -1.95
N ILE A 44 0.57 0.76 -1.29
CA ILE A 44 1.87 0.52 -1.91
C ILE A 44 2.20 -0.96 -1.73
N SER A 45 2.43 -1.69 -2.81
CA SER A 45 2.82 -3.09 -2.77
C SER A 45 4.10 -3.32 -3.57
N GLN A 46 5.18 -3.70 -2.90
CA GLN A 46 6.42 -4.09 -3.55
C GLN A 46 6.23 -5.36 -4.37
N HIS A 47 6.92 -5.43 -5.51
CA HIS A 47 6.93 -6.61 -6.38
C HIS A 47 8.36 -7.08 -6.65
N TYR A 48 8.51 -8.39 -6.87
CA TYR A 48 9.81 -9.03 -7.04
C TYR A 48 10.27 -9.06 -8.50
N LYS A 49 10.12 -7.94 -9.21
CA LYS A 49 10.51 -7.84 -10.61
C LYS A 49 11.99 -8.14 -10.77
N GLY A 50 12.30 -9.01 -11.74
CA GLY A 50 13.67 -9.39 -12.05
C GLY A 50 14.35 -10.27 -11.00
N GLY A 51 13.60 -10.79 -10.02
CA GLY A 51 14.18 -11.63 -8.97
C GLY A 51 14.97 -10.84 -7.92
N THR A 52 14.69 -9.55 -7.77
CA THR A 52 15.45 -8.63 -6.90
C THR A 52 14.52 -7.95 -5.90
N LEU A 53 14.92 -7.91 -4.62
CA LEU A 53 14.29 -7.08 -3.60
C LEU A 53 14.75 -5.63 -3.83
N SER A 54 13.82 -4.74 -4.16
CA SER A 54 14.13 -3.34 -4.45
C SER A 54 12.99 -2.46 -3.96
N ASP A 55 13.32 -1.39 -3.23
CA ASP A 55 12.33 -0.42 -2.77
C ASP A 55 11.72 0.39 -3.93
N GLY A 56 12.40 0.43 -5.08
CA GLY A 56 11.89 1.07 -6.30
C GLY A 56 10.96 0.18 -7.13
N ASN A 57 10.79 -1.09 -6.77
CA ASN A 57 9.91 -2.02 -7.48
C ASN A 57 8.60 -2.17 -6.71
N TYR A 58 7.60 -1.37 -7.06
CA TYR A 58 6.31 -1.41 -6.39
C TYR A 58 5.17 -0.99 -7.31
N ASP A 59 3.97 -1.37 -6.92
CA ASP A 59 2.72 -0.82 -7.41
C ASP A 59 2.15 0.12 -6.37
N GLU A 60 1.64 1.26 -6.82
CA GLU A 60 0.91 2.22 -5.99
C GLU A 60 -0.50 2.31 -6.52
N THR A 61 -1.50 2.14 -5.67
CA THR A 61 -2.90 2.30 -6.05
C THR A 61 -3.48 3.46 -5.27
N ASP A 62 -4.02 4.44 -5.97
CA ASP A 62 -4.70 5.62 -5.42
C ASP A 62 -6.22 5.48 -5.60
N ASN A 63 -6.95 5.55 -4.49
CA ASN A 63 -8.40 5.46 -4.46
C ASN A 63 -9.01 6.79 -4.01
N THR A 64 -10.13 7.17 -4.63
CA THR A 64 -10.95 8.29 -4.17
C THR A 64 -12.38 7.82 -3.94
N TYR A 65 -13.05 8.44 -2.97
CA TYR A 65 -14.38 8.05 -2.54
C TYR A 65 -15.33 9.25 -2.57
N SER A 66 -16.61 8.97 -2.77
CA SER A 66 -17.70 9.94 -2.66
C SER A 66 -18.03 10.21 -1.19
N PHE A 67 -18.88 11.20 -0.95
CA PHE A 67 -19.40 11.49 0.39
C PHE A 67 -20.36 10.39 0.92
N THR A 68 -20.81 9.48 0.06
CA THR A 68 -21.62 8.30 0.42
C THR A 68 -20.80 7.02 0.43
N ASP A 69 -19.48 7.11 0.57
CA ASP A 69 -18.52 6.00 0.61
C ASP A 69 -18.38 5.19 -0.69
N GLU A 70 -18.89 5.70 -1.82
CA GLU A 70 -18.75 5.03 -3.12
C GLU A 70 -17.35 5.27 -3.69
N LEU A 71 -16.68 4.21 -4.16
CA LEU A 71 -15.39 4.34 -4.85
C LEU A 71 -15.58 5.08 -6.19
N LEU A 72 -14.98 6.25 -6.32
CA LEU A 72 -15.06 7.08 -7.52
C LEU A 72 -13.95 6.73 -8.52
N THR A 73 -12.72 6.57 -8.03
CA THR A 73 -11.57 6.23 -8.85
C THR A 73 -10.68 5.22 -8.15
N SER A 74 -10.04 4.36 -8.92
CA SER A 74 -8.96 3.47 -8.48
C SER A 74 -7.89 3.44 -9.57
N THR A 75 -6.78 4.15 -9.36
CA THR A 75 -5.70 4.27 -10.33
C THR A 75 -4.49 3.50 -9.85
N ARG A 76 -4.00 2.54 -10.64
CA ARG A 76 -2.77 1.80 -10.35
C ARG A 76 -1.60 2.38 -11.14
N HIS A 77 -0.53 2.67 -10.43
CA HIS A 77 0.74 3.17 -10.89
C HIS A 77 1.80 2.07 -10.74
N HIS A 78 2.29 1.54 -11.86
CA HIS A 78 3.30 0.48 -11.86
C HIS A 78 4.69 1.09 -11.90
N LYS A 79 5.52 0.87 -10.88
CA LYS A 79 6.87 1.44 -10.80
C LYS A 79 7.93 0.34 -10.80
N VAL A 80 8.94 0.54 -11.64
CA VAL A 80 10.17 -0.26 -11.68
C VAL A 80 11.33 0.68 -11.51
N ASN A 81 12.21 0.41 -10.54
CA ASN A 81 13.30 1.31 -10.15
C ASN A 81 12.80 2.76 -9.91
N SER A 82 11.68 2.90 -9.20
CA SER A 82 11.01 4.16 -8.87
C SER A 82 10.53 4.97 -10.07
N THR A 83 10.51 4.37 -11.27
CA THR A 83 10.06 4.99 -12.51
C THR A 83 8.74 4.37 -12.92
N GLU A 84 7.75 5.22 -13.19
CA GLU A 84 6.45 4.82 -13.71
C GLU A 84 6.62 4.09 -15.06
N GLN A 85 5.95 2.94 -15.18
CA GLN A 85 5.90 2.13 -16.37
C GLN A 85 4.51 2.26 -16.98
N VAL A 86 4.47 2.63 -18.26
CA VAL A 86 3.24 2.78 -19.06
C VAL A 86 2.88 1.47 -19.72
#